data_AF-A0A8C4NH19-F1
#
_entry.id   AF-A0A8C4NH19-F1
#
_cell.length_a   1.000
_cell.length_b   1.000
_cell.length_c   1.000
_cell.angle_alpha   90.00
_cell.angle_beta   90.00
_cell.angle_gamma   90.00
#
_symmetry.space_group_name_H-M   'P 1'
#
loop_
_entity.id
_entity.type
_entity.pdbx_description
1 polymer ?
#
loop_
_entity_poly.entity_id
_entity_poly.type
_entity_poly.pdbx_seq_one_letter_code
_entity_poly.pdbx_strand_id
1 'polypeptide(L)'
;MYGPWVGWLTLTLLIHYGAEIVVGLSAKRSLVWGPGLQSEVVLPVRYFFIQAADKSGRNTSPGENVFSVSISPIDGSRSRIWVQVLDRHDGSFLVRYKMYGSYEDLRISITYKEKHVSKSPFILKGNIYHELCPCAQHDTVSWRTYMQCQPRYEQIERDLLPFPTVDPEKIAQEIPKRFSQFHSLCHYTIKDNKVYRRTFGQHVDFKMFMDAILLSLTRKVSLIKLFLNAPSATHPDICISTHSAVLPVAPLTFSVTLWVSLDLMYIQANTGPVWQNKTNLAFWRGRDSRQERLDLVQMSRKHPHIIDAAITNFFFFKHDEALYGPTVTPISFFDFFNHKYQINLDGTVAAYRLSYLLAGGSLVLKQDSSYYEFFYKDLVPWKHYVPFRRDLGDLMDKLQWAKDHDEEAQKIAKEGQEFIRNNLMSEKIFCYYQSLLEAYAKRHTSVPKIRQGMELVEQPKDDLFPCTCHRKLQVCNIMLHASSLQTALPPQHHQHSVDGYSEGHVQMLLKIT
;
A
#
# COMPACT_ATOMS: atom_id res chain seq x y z
N MET A 1 33.57 81.60 1.50
CA MET A 1 32.57 81.10 0.53
C MET A 1 33.00 79.70 0.12
N TYR A 2 32.08 78.73 0.26
CA TYR A 2 32.11 77.30 -0.14
C TYR A 2 32.82 76.24 0.74
N GLY A 3 32.01 75.30 1.26
CA GLY A 3 32.37 73.93 1.74
C GLY A 3 32.53 73.79 3.27
N PRO A 4 31.91 72.78 3.93
CA PRO A 4 32.26 71.39 3.64
C PRO A 4 31.09 70.41 3.48
N TRP A 5 31.28 69.43 2.60
CA TRP A 5 30.46 68.24 2.43
C TRP A 5 30.91 67.13 3.39
N VAL A 6 29.95 66.51 4.08
CA VAL A 6 30.14 65.38 4.99
C VAL A 6 30.34 64.10 4.16
N GLY A 7 31.52 63.49 4.27
CA GLY A 7 31.81 62.17 3.71
C GLY A 7 31.25 61.06 4.60
N TRP A 8 30.32 60.28 4.05
CA TRP A 8 29.80 59.08 4.71
C TRP A 8 30.73 57.89 4.44
N LEU A 9 31.31 57.33 5.50
CA LEU A 9 32.01 56.04 5.49
C LEU A 9 30.97 54.91 5.45
N THR A 10 30.82 54.26 4.31
CA THR A 10 30.03 53.03 4.18
C THR A 10 30.89 51.83 4.56
N LEU A 11 30.68 51.31 5.77
CA LEU A 11 31.23 50.03 6.23
C LEU A 11 30.54 48.89 5.45
N THR A 12 31.24 48.27 4.51
CA THR A 12 30.71 47.12 3.77
C THR A 12 30.80 45.87 4.65
N LEU A 13 29.70 45.50 5.29
CA LEU A 13 29.56 44.21 5.98
C LEU A 13 29.44 43.11 4.92
N LEU A 14 30.53 42.37 4.71
CA LEU A 14 30.53 41.11 3.95
C LEU A 14 29.72 40.07 4.74
N ILE A 15 28.43 39.98 4.44
CA ILE A 15 27.61 38.83 4.83
C ILE A 15 28.15 37.63 4.05
N HIS A 16 28.90 36.76 4.73
CA HIS A 16 29.19 35.42 4.24
C HIS A 16 27.86 34.66 4.16
N TYR A 17 27.20 34.71 3.00
CA TYR A 17 26.32 33.64 2.60
C TYR A 17 27.17 32.38 2.55
N GLY A 18 26.93 31.45 3.48
CA GLY A 18 27.45 30.10 3.38
C GLY A 18 27.02 29.56 2.03
N ALA A 19 27.97 29.41 1.11
CA ALA A 19 27.74 28.70 -0.12
C ALA A 19 27.35 27.27 0.27
N GLU A 20 26.08 26.91 0.08
CA GLU A 20 25.73 25.51 -0.09
C GLU A 20 26.63 24.99 -1.21
N ILE A 21 27.61 24.16 -0.84
CA ILE A 21 28.41 23.44 -1.80
C ILE A 21 27.40 22.65 -2.61
N VAL A 22 27.14 23.05 -3.85
CA VAL A 22 26.40 22.22 -4.81
C VAL A 22 27.28 21.00 -5.03
N VAL A 23 27.09 19.99 -4.19
CA VAL A 23 27.89 18.78 -4.23
C VAL A 23 27.49 18.06 -5.52
N GLY A 24 28.33 18.19 -6.55
CA GLY A 24 28.05 17.57 -7.84
C GLY A 24 27.92 16.06 -7.69
N LEU A 25 26.78 15.51 -8.13
CA LEU A 25 26.56 14.06 -8.16
C LEU A 25 27.58 13.36 -9.07
N SER A 26 27.88 12.11 -8.71
CA SER A 26 28.69 11.20 -9.47
C SER A 26 27.82 10.08 -10.04
N ALA A 27 27.49 10.19 -11.33
CA ALA A 27 26.73 9.16 -12.04
C ALA A 27 27.37 7.76 -11.94
N LYS A 28 28.70 7.68 -11.86
CA LYS A 28 29.47 6.43 -11.71
C LYS A 28 29.35 5.82 -10.30
N ARG A 29 29.22 6.65 -9.26
CA ARG A 29 29.14 6.18 -7.86
C ARG A 29 27.71 5.95 -7.40
N SER A 30 26.73 6.56 -8.07
CA SER A 30 25.31 6.28 -7.85
C SER A 30 24.95 4.84 -8.20
N LEU A 31 23.96 4.28 -7.51
CA LEU A 31 23.49 2.91 -7.68
C LEU A 31 22.05 2.89 -8.14
N VAL A 32 21.65 1.86 -8.88
CA VAL A 32 20.27 1.65 -9.31
C VAL A 32 19.89 0.18 -9.10
N TRP A 33 18.78 -0.08 -8.43
CA TRP A 33 18.27 -1.42 -8.15
C TRP A 33 16.76 -1.41 -7.90
N GLY A 34 16.11 -2.56 -8.02
CA GLY A 34 14.70 -2.72 -7.66
C GLY A 34 13.95 -3.68 -8.58
N PRO A 35 12.72 -4.07 -8.20
CA PRO A 35 11.94 -5.08 -8.92
C PRO A 35 11.50 -4.61 -10.31
N GLY A 36 11.33 -3.30 -10.52
CA GLY A 36 11.02 -2.71 -11.82
C GLY A 36 12.15 -2.78 -12.84
N LEU A 37 13.33 -3.31 -12.50
CA LEU A 37 14.39 -3.60 -13.46
C LEU A 37 14.37 -5.05 -13.97
N GLN A 38 13.35 -5.84 -13.59
CA GLN A 38 13.22 -7.25 -13.96
C GLN A 38 12.02 -7.44 -14.90
N SER A 39 12.22 -8.21 -15.97
CA SER A 39 11.18 -8.46 -16.99
C SER A 39 10.01 -9.26 -16.41
N GLU A 40 10.31 -10.23 -15.54
CA GLU A 40 9.40 -11.24 -15.03
C GLU A 40 8.43 -10.73 -13.96
N VAL A 41 8.84 -9.70 -13.21
CA VAL A 41 8.01 -9.01 -12.22
C VAL A 41 6.85 -8.34 -12.93
N VAL A 42 5.61 -8.59 -12.52
CA VAL A 42 4.43 -7.90 -13.07
C VAL A 42 3.70 -7.21 -11.93
N LEU A 43 3.68 -5.87 -11.98
CA LEU A 43 3.03 -5.01 -10.99
C LEU A 43 2.18 -3.94 -11.71
N PRO A 44 1.06 -3.49 -11.10
CA PRO A 44 0.26 -2.37 -11.59
C PRO A 44 1.07 -1.10 -11.82
N VAL A 45 1.97 -0.79 -10.88
CA VAL A 45 3.00 0.24 -10.99
C VAL A 45 4.32 -0.41 -10.64
N ARG A 46 5.24 -0.43 -11.60
CA ARG A 46 6.60 -0.94 -11.42
C ARG A 46 7.47 0.16 -10.83
N TYR A 47 8.50 -0.22 -10.08
CA TYR A 47 9.37 0.77 -9.46
C TYR A 47 10.79 0.26 -9.24
N PHE A 48 11.73 1.19 -9.17
CA PHE A 48 13.11 0.93 -8.80
C PHE A 48 13.69 2.16 -8.08
N PHE A 49 14.84 2.00 -7.45
CA PHE A 49 15.52 3.04 -6.69
C PHE A 49 16.77 3.52 -7.42
N ILE A 50 17.09 4.80 -7.21
CA ILE A 50 18.40 5.39 -7.52
C ILE A 50 18.98 5.90 -6.20
N GLN A 51 20.11 5.36 -5.75
CA GLN A 51 20.92 5.98 -4.69
C GLN A 51 21.82 7.01 -5.34
N ALA A 52 21.63 8.27 -4.99
CA ALA A 52 22.45 9.36 -5.49
C ALA A 52 23.68 9.52 -4.60
N ALA A 53 24.87 9.50 -5.22
CA ALA A 53 26.12 9.66 -4.52
C ALA A 53 26.92 10.86 -5.04
N ASP A 54 27.59 11.58 -4.15
CA ASP A 54 28.54 12.61 -4.52
C ASP A 54 29.86 12.05 -5.09
N LYS A 55 30.79 12.94 -5.48
CA LYS A 55 32.13 12.57 -5.94
C LYS A 55 32.94 11.80 -4.89
N SER A 56 32.65 12.00 -3.61
CA SER A 56 33.27 11.30 -2.47
C SER A 56 32.60 9.95 -2.18
N GLY A 57 31.44 9.66 -2.78
CA GLY A 57 30.66 8.44 -2.55
C GLY A 57 29.65 8.54 -1.41
N ARG A 58 29.38 9.73 -0.87
CA ARG A 58 28.36 9.94 0.16
C ARG A 58 26.98 10.10 -0.46
N ASN A 59 25.97 9.54 0.18
CA ASN A 59 24.58 9.66 -0.25
C ASN A 59 24.11 11.12 -0.12
N THR A 60 23.37 11.60 -1.12
CA THR A 60 22.87 12.98 -1.14
C THR A 60 21.55 13.10 -1.91
N SER A 61 20.64 13.94 -1.43
CA SER A 61 19.35 14.26 -2.06
C SER A 61 19.38 15.70 -2.57
N PRO A 62 19.83 15.95 -3.81
CA PRO A 62 19.91 17.29 -4.38
C PRO A 62 18.56 17.89 -4.79
N GLY A 63 17.44 17.24 -4.48
CA GLY A 63 16.09 17.70 -4.83
C GLY A 63 15.54 17.05 -6.10
N GLU A 64 14.35 17.50 -6.48
CA GLU A 64 13.59 16.96 -7.61
C GLU A 64 14.22 17.28 -8.98
N ASN A 65 13.79 16.55 -10.01
CA ASN A 65 14.19 16.75 -11.42
C ASN A 65 15.70 16.59 -11.71
N VAL A 66 16.43 15.91 -10.83
CA VAL A 66 17.86 15.71 -10.98
C VAL A 66 18.20 14.56 -11.94
N PHE A 67 17.41 13.50 -11.95
CA PHE A 67 17.57 12.38 -12.88
C PHE A 67 16.53 12.46 -14.00
N SER A 68 17.00 12.33 -15.24
CA SER A 68 16.12 12.08 -16.38
C SER A 68 15.99 10.58 -16.58
N VAL A 69 14.75 10.09 -16.63
CA VAL A 69 14.44 8.69 -16.85
C VAL A 69 13.55 8.56 -18.08
N SER A 70 14.01 7.80 -19.07
CA SER A 70 13.22 7.41 -20.24
C SER A 70 13.11 5.90 -20.34
N ILE A 71 11.91 5.42 -20.69
CA ILE A 71 11.62 4.00 -20.88
C ILE A 71 11.00 3.84 -22.27
N SER A 72 11.64 3.06 -23.13
CA SER A 72 11.20 2.86 -24.50
C SER A 72 11.44 1.43 -24.98
N PRO A 73 10.62 0.92 -25.92
CA PRO A 73 10.89 -0.33 -26.62
C PRO A 73 12.18 -0.26 -27.42
N ILE A 74 12.86 -1.39 -27.55
CA ILE A 74 14.14 -1.47 -28.29
C ILE A 74 13.91 -1.50 -29.80
N ASP A 75 12.79 -2.08 -30.23
CA ASP A 75 12.36 -2.14 -31.63
C ASP A 75 11.94 -0.78 -32.21
N GLY A 76 11.94 0.28 -31.40
CA GLY A 76 11.54 1.63 -31.79
C GLY A 76 10.03 1.83 -31.87
N SER A 77 9.22 0.84 -31.46
CA SER A 77 7.77 0.97 -31.41
C SER A 77 7.33 2.05 -30.42
N ARG A 78 6.15 2.64 -30.68
CA ARG A 78 5.59 3.67 -29.80
C ARG A 78 5.19 3.05 -28.47
N SER A 79 5.74 3.54 -27.37
CA SER A 79 5.30 3.18 -26.03
C SER A 79 4.37 4.19 -25.40
N ARG A 80 3.39 3.68 -24.66
CA ARG A 80 2.63 4.44 -23.67
C ARG A 80 3.07 3.96 -22.29
N ILE A 81 4.06 4.67 -21.74
CA ILE A 81 4.63 4.41 -20.41
C ILE A 81 4.67 5.73 -19.66
N TRP A 82 4.00 5.80 -18.52
CA TRP A 82 4.09 6.94 -17.61
C TRP A 82 5.22 6.71 -16.62
N VAL A 83 6.02 7.74 -16.32
CA VAL A 83 7.18 7.67 -15.43
C VAL A 83 7.15 8.85 -14.47
N GLN A 84 7.49 8.61 -13.21
CA GLN A 84 7.71 9.64 -12.21
C GLN A 84 8.95 9.31 -11.37
N VAL A 85 9.75 10.32 -11.08
CA VAL A 85 10.91 10.25 -10.19
C VAL A 85 10.58 11.05 -8.93
N LEU A 86 10.75 10.42 -7.76
CA LEU A 86 10.43 11.01 -6.47
C LEU A 86 11.69 11.03 -5.60
N ASP A 87 12.06 12.19 -5.05
CA ASP A 87 13.13 12.30 -4.04
C ASP A 87 12.59 11.84 -2.68
N ARG A 88 13.27 10.92 -2.01
CA ARG A 88 12.89 10.45 -0.67
C ARG A 88 13.56 11.25 0.45
N HIS A 89 14.37 12.26 0.09
CA HIS A 89 15.11 13.12 1.00
C HIS A 89 16.09 12.39 1.94
N ASP A 90 16.49 11.17 1.58
CA ASP A 90 17.42 10.32 2.32
C ASP A 90 18.65 9.90 1.49
N GLY A 91 18.88 10.58 0.37
CA GLY A 91 19.90 10.26 -0.63
C GLY A 91 19.47 9.18 -1.62
N SER A 92 18.20 8.77 -1.60
CA SER A 92 17.61 7.87 -2.57
C SER A 92 16.41 8.50 -3.28
N PHE A 93 16.19 8.05 -4.51
CA PHE A 93 15.06 8.41 -5.34
C PHE A 93 14.26 7.16 -5.66
N LEU A 94 12.94 7.27 -5.65
CA LEU A 94 12.02 6.24 -6.08
C LEU A 94 11.52 6.58 -7.48
N VAL A 95 11.91 5.78 -8.46
CA VAL A 95 11.37 5.85 -9.81
C VAL A 95 10.23 4.88 -9.91
N ARG A 96 9.05 5.36 -10.28
CA ARG A 96 7.87 4.53 -10.51
C ARG A 96 7.35 4.75 -11.93
N TYR A 97 6.89 3.68 -12.56
CA TYR A 97 6.40 3.74 -13.92
C TYR A 97 5.24 2.76 -14.14
N LYS A 98 4.31 3.19 -14.99
CA LYS A 98 3.13 2.42 -15.38
C LYS A 98 3.19 2.15 -16.86
N MET A 99 3.14 0.86 -17.20
CA MET A 99 3.00 0.40 -18.58
C MET A 99 1.52 0.25 -18.92
N TYR A 100 1.09 0.87 -20.01
CA TYR A 100 -0.27 0.68 -20.52
C TYR A 100 -0.35 -0.49 -21.52
N GLY A 101 0.75 -0.80 -22.23
CA GLY A 101 0.87 -1.96 -23.12
C GLY A 101 2.03 -2.88 -22.75
N SER A 102 2.02 -4.10 -23.30
CA SER A 102 3.12 -5.06 -23.19
C SER A 102 4.16 -4.83 -24.28
N TYR A 103 5.43 -5.16 -24.03
CA TYR A 103 6.53 -4.96 -24.98
C TYR A 103 7.47 -6.16 -24.96
N GLU A 104 8.14 -6.47 -26.07
CA GLU A 104 9.09 -7.58 -26.13
C GLU A 104 10.36 -7.30 -25.31
N ASP A 105 11.04 -6.20 -25.62
CA ASP A 105 12.21 -5.72 -24.87
C ASP A 105 12.04 -4.24 -24.55
N LEU A 106 12.48 -3.83 -23.36
CA LEU A 106 12.49 -2.42 -22.93
C LEU A 106 13.90 -1.94 -22.59
N ARG A 107 14.18 -0.71 -22.97
CA ARG A 107 15.34 0.06 -22.54
C ARG A 107 14.91 1.07 -21.48
N ILE A 108 15.54 1.02 -20.31
CA ILE A 108 15.39 2.02 -19.25
C ILE A 108 16.68 2.84 -19.21
N SER A 109 16.63 4.09 -19.67
CA SER A 109 17.76 5.01 -19.66
C SER A 109 17.61 6.02 -18.53
N ILE A 110 18.56 5.99 -17.60
CA ILE A 110 18.68 6.92 -16.47
C ILE A 110 19.92 7.77 -16.70
N THR A 111 19.76 9.09 -16.74
CA THR A 111 20.86 10.04 -16.94
C THR A 111 20.86 11.16 -15.91
N TYR A 112 22.05 11.66 -15.60
CA TYR A 112 22.30 12.88 -14.84
C TYR A 112 23.24 13.76 -15.66
N LYS A 113 22.79 14.98 -16.02
CA LYS A 113 23.52 15.87 -16.95
C LYS A 113 24.01 15.12 -18.20
N GLU A 114 23.07 14.42 -18.86
CA GLU A 114 23.30 13.62 -20.08
C GLU A 114 24.23 12.40 -19.92
N LYS A 115 24.77 12.16 -18.72
CA LYS A 115 25.62 10.98 -18.45
C LYS A 115 24.79 9.86 -17.84
N HIS A 116 24.97 8.65 -18.36
CA HIS A 116 24.33 7.46 -17.82
C HIS A 116 24.71 7.21 -16.36
N VAL A 117 23.71 6.91 -15.54
CA VAL A 117 23.85 6.62 -14.11
C VAL A 117 24.02 5.12 -13.89
N SER A 118 25.02 4.72 -13.11
CA SER A 118 25.31 3.32 -12.83
C SER A 118 25.46 2.50 -14.13
N LYS A 119 24.77 1.37 -14.25
CA LYS A 119 24.76 0.46 -15.42
C LYS A 119 23.76 0.88 -16.51
N SER A 120 23.17 2.08 -16.42
CA SER A 120 22.27 2.60 -17.43
C SER A 120 22.95 2.66 -18.82
N PRO A 121 22.24 2.35 -19.91
CA PRO A 121 20.84 1.93 -19.95
C PRO A 121 20.65 0.47 -19.49
N PHE A 122 19.57 0.20 -18.76
CA PHE A 122 19.15 -1.15 -18.39
C PHE A 122 18.29 -1.75 -19.51
N ILE A 123 18.58 -2.99 -19.87
CA ILE A 123 17.88 -3.72 -20.93
C ILE A 123 17.07 -4.85 -20.29
N LEU A 124 15.75 -4.68 -20.26
CA LEU A 124 14.81 -5.71 -19.87
C LEU A 124 14.53 -6.53 -21.12
N LYS A 125 14.95 -7.80 -21.10
CA LYS A 125 14.79 -8.72 -22.22
C LYS A 125 13.58 -9.62 -22.02
N GLY A 126 12.91 -9.95 -23.12
CA GLY A 126 11.81 -10.90 -23.17
C GLY A 126 10.49 -10.29 -22.69
N ASN A 127 9.41 -10.67 -23.38
CA ASN A 127 8.03 -10.21 -23.19
C ASN A 127 7.69 -9.64 -21.80
N ILE A 128 7.78 -8.30 -21.66
CA ILE A 128 7.43 -7.54 -20.47
C ILE A 128 5.94 -7.20 -20.51
N TYR A 129 5.18 -7.86 -19.63
CA TYR A 129 3.73 -7.70 -19.58
C TYR A 129 3.29 -6.51 -18.72
N HIS A 130 2.27 -5.81 -19.21
CA HIS A 130 1.52 -4.82 -18.42
C HIS A 130 0.45 -5.49 -17.56
N GLU A 131 -0.11 -4.74 -16.62
CA GLU A 131 -1.03 -5.22 -15.57
C GLU A 131 -2.28 -5.97 -16.04
N LEU A 132 -2.87 -5.51 -17.15
CA LEU A 132 -4.13 -6.04 -17.66
C LEU A 132 -3.93 -7.23 -18.61
N CYS A 133 -2.68 -7.54 -18.95
CA CYS A 133 -2.37 -8.68 -19.79
C CYS A 133 -2.68 -10.02 -19.09
N PRO A 134 -3.60 -10.86 -19.59
CA PRO A 134 -3.93 -12.15 -18.98
C PRO A 134 -2.84 -13.19 -19.29
N CYS A 135 -1.67 -13.05 -18.65
CA CYS A 135 -0.52 -13.92 -18.90
C CYS A 135 0.06 -14.44 -17.58
N ALA A 136 -0.66 -15.37 -16.95
CA ALA A 136 -0.29 -15.94 -15.68
C ALA A 136 1.00 -16.76 -15.77
N GLN A 137 1.86 -16.66 -14.75
CA GLN A 137 2.92 -17.63 -14.54
C GLN A 137 2.33 -18.92 -13.96
N HIS A 138 2.58 -20.05 -14.62
CA HIS A 138 2.03 -21.34 -14.19
C HIS A 138 2.83 -21.98 -13.05
N ASP A 139 4.14 -21.83 -13.08
CA ASP A 139 4.99 -22.24 -11.97
C ASP A 139 4.96 -21.19 -10.85
N THR A 140 4.22 -21.50 -9.79
CA THR A 140 4.11 -20.66 -8.59
C THR A 140 5.44 -20.47 -7.88
N VAL A 141 6.37 -21.44 -7.98
CA VAL A 141 7.70 -21.34 -7.38
C VAL A 141 8.52 -20.27 -8.11
N SER A 142 8.63 -20.36 -9.43
CA SER A 142 9.28 -19.31 -10.24
C SER A 142 8.66 -17.94 -10.01
N TRP A 143 7.32 -17.84 -9.97
CA TRP A 143 6.64 -16.57 -9.70
C TRP A 143 7.07 -15.97 -8.36
N ARG A 144 7.13 -16.77 -7.28
CA ARG A 144 7.58 -16.31 -5.96
C ARG A 144 9.05 -15.87 -5.97
N THR A 145 9.90 -16.57 -6.72
CA THR A 145 11.31 -16.19 -6.88
C THR A 145 11.44 -14.82 -7.55
N TYR A 146 10.75 -14.60 -8.67
CA TYR A 146 10.79 -13.31 -9.38
C TYR A 146 10.21 -12.16 -8.55
N MET A 147 9.09 -12.41 -7.86
CA MET A 147 8.47 -11.43 -6.96
C MET A 147 9.21 -11.24 -5.64
N GLN A 148 10.28 -12.01 -5.40
CA GLN A 148 11.08 -11.98 -4.17
C GLN A 148 10.20 -12.13 -2.91
N CYS A 149 9.28 -13.09 -2.96
CA CYS A 149 8.41 -13.40 -1.84
C CYS A 149 9.21 -13.98 -0.67
N GLN A 150 8.79 -13.69 0.56
CA GLN A 150 9.36 -14.35 1.73
C GLN A 150 8.99 -15.84 1.71
N PRO A 151 9.88 -16.74 2.17
CA PRO A 151 9.59 -18.16 2.19
C PRO A 151 8.50 -18.52 3.21
N ARG A 152 8.33 -17.68 4.24
CA ARG A 152 7.42 -17.90 5.37
C ARG A 152 6.84 -16.57 5.84
N TYR A 153 5.56 -16.59 6.18
CA TYR A 153 4.84 -15.45 6.76
C TYR A 153 4.21 -15.91 8.09
N GLU A 154 4.80 -15.49 9.21
CA GLU A 154 4.35 -15.95 10.53
C GLU A 154 2.89 -15.57 10.84
N GLN A 155 2.43 -14.41 10.35
CA GLN A 155 1.02 -14.01 10.49
C GLN A 155 0.08 -15.04 9.87
N ILE A 156 0.37 -15.51 8.65
CA ILE A 156 -0.47 -16.48 7.93
C ILE A 156 -0.55 -17.79 8.72
N GLU A 157 0.57 -18.24 9.28
CA GLU A 157 0.60 -19.47 10.06
C GLU A 157 -0.18 -19.36 11.36
N ARG A 158 -0.04 -18.23 12.08
CA ARG A 158 -0.81 -17.97 13.30
C ARG A 158 -2.30 -17.91 13.01
N ASP A 159 -2.70 -17.19 11.96
CA ASP A 159 -4.09 -17.02 11.56
C ASP A 159 -4.74 -18.34 11.10
N LEU A 160 -3.96 -19.22 10.46
CA LEU A 160 -4.44 -20.53 9.98
C LEU A 160 -4.19 -21.69 10.96
N LEU A 161 -3.54 -21.45 12.10
CA LEU A 161 -3.26 -22.46 13.13
C LEU A 161 -4.55 -23.09 13.69
N PRO A 162 -5.63 -22.33 13.97
CA PRO A 162 -6.89 -22.91 14.43
C PRO A 162 -7.63 -23.76 13.37
N PHE A 163 -7.16 -23.74 12.11
CA PHE A 163 -7.83 -24.34 10.97
C PHE A 163 -6.93 -25.37 10.27
N PRO A 164 -6.67 -26.54 10.89
CA PRO A 164 -5.84 -27.57 10.28
C PRO A 164 -6.50 -28.15 9.02
N THR A 165 -7.83 -28.19 8.99
CA THR A 165 -8.64 -28.64 7.86
C THR A 165 -9.84 -27.72 7.69
N VAL A 166 -10.26 -27.54 6.44
CA VAL A 166 -11.33 -26.63 6.04
C VAL A 166 -12.23 -27.41 5.08
N ASP A 167 -13.52 -27.55 5.39
CA ASP A 167 -14.48 -28.21 4.50
C ASP A 167 -15.24 -27.14 3.68
N PRO A 168 -14.94 -27.00 2.37
CA PRO A 168 -15.61 -26.02 1.53
C PRO A 168 -17.13 -26.19 1.46
N GLU A 169 -17.66 -27.41 1.52
CA GLU A 169 -19.10 -27.65 1.43
C GLU A 169 -19.81 -27.26 2.72
N LYS A 170 -19.23 -27.63 3.86
CA LYS A 170 -19.74 -27.22 5.17
C LYS A 170 -19.76 -25.70 5.29
N ILE A 171 -18.65 -25.03 4.98
CA ILE A 171 -18.52 -23.57 5.05
C ILE A 171 -19.47 -22.88 4.06
N ALA A 172 -19.65 -23.42 2.86
CA ALA A 172 -20.59 -22.86 1.88
C ALA A 172 -22.04 -22.86 2.37
N GLN A 173 -22.41 -23.78 3.26
CA GLN A 173 -23.75 -23.87 3.83
C GLN A 173 -23.90 -23.10 5.14
N GLU A 174 -22.93 -23.19 6.05
CA GLU A 174 -23.03 -22.64 7.41
C GLU A 174 -22.84 -21.12 7.44
N ILE A 175 -21.88 -20.57 6.69
CA ILE A 175 -21.54 -19.14 6.75
C ILE A 175 -22.70 -18.25 6.26
N PRO A 176 -23.37 -18.50 5.11
CA PRO A 176 -24.53 -17.71 4.73
C PRO A 176 -25.63 -17.79 5.78
N LYS A 177 -25.98 -19.00 6.24
CA LYS A 177 -27.04 -19.19 7.23
C LYS A 177 -26.77 -18.38 8.50
N ARG A 178 -25.51 -18.35 8.95
CA ARG A 178 -25.11 -17.66 10.19
C ARG A 178 -24.99 -16.15 10.03
N PHE A 179 -24.49 -15.66 8.90
CA PHE A 179 -24.09 -14.26 8.76
C PHE A 179 -24.89 -13.45 7.75
N SER A 180 -25.50 -14.05 6.72
CA SER A 180 -26.13 -13.28 5.65
C SER A 180 -27.40 -12.54 6.06
N GLN A 181 -28.00 -12.90 7.20
CA GLN A 181 -29.17 -12.22 7.73
C GLN A 181 -28.81 -10.85 8.33
N PHE A 182 -27.59 -10.71 8.87
CA PHE A 182 -27.15 -9.52 9.58
C PHE A 182 -26.00 -8.78 8.89
N HIS A 183 -25.34 -9.43 7.91
CA HIS A 183 -24.14 -8.93 7.27
C HIS A 183 -24.11 -9.23 5.77
N SER A 184 -23.37 -8.40 5.05
CA SER A 184 -23.06 -8.66 3.65
C SER A 184 -21.86 -9.60 3.52
N LEU A 185 -21.92 -10.53 2.59
CA LEU A 185 -20.95 -11.60 2.43
C LEU A 185 -20.70 -11.89 0.95
N CYS A 186 -19.44 -12.13 0.58
CA CYS A 186 -19.05 -12.58 -0.75
C CYS A 186 -18.39 -13.95 -0.65
N HIS A 187 -18.99 -14.94 -1.30
CA HIS A 187 -18.43 -16.27 -1.50
C HIS A 187 -17.65 -16.28 -2.80
N TYR A 188 -16.38 -16.63 -2.76
CA TYR A 188 -15.55 -16.78 -3.94
C TYR A 188 -15.16 -18.23 -4.16
N THR A 189 -15.14 -18.65 -5.41
CA THR A 189 -14.53 -19.90 -5.86
C THR A 189 -13.55 -19.57 -6.97
N ILE A 190 -12.30 -20.00 -6.83
CA ILE A 190 -11.31 -19.94 -7.90
C ILE A 190 -11.20 -21.34 -8.48
N LYS A 191 -11.50 -21.49 -9.76
CA LYS A 191 -11.40 -22.78 -10.45
C LYS A 191 -10.87 -22.54 -11.86
N ASP A 192 -9.88 -23.33 -12.25
CA ASP A 192 -9.22 -23.25 -13.57
C ASP A 192 -8.73 -21.81 -13.86
N ASN A 193 -8.15 -21.19 -12.83
CA ASN A 193 -7.66 -19.80 -12.82
C ASN A 193 -8.73 -18.73 -13.15
N LYS A 194 -10.02 -19.06 -13.01
CA LYS A 194 -11.16 -18.13 -13.13
C LYS A 194 -11.80 -17.89 -11.77
N VAL A 195 -12.29 -16.67 -11.57
CA VAL A 195 -12.90 -16.24 -10.31
C VAL A 195 -14.41 -16.28 -10.45
N TYR A 196 -15.07 -17.02 -9.57
CA TYR A 196 -16.53 -17.09 -9.47
C TYR A 196 -16.96 -16.51 -8.13
N ARG A 197 -18.07 -15.78 -8.09
CA ARG A 197 -18.57 -15.14 -6.88
C ARG A 197 -20.06 -15.32 -6.69
N ARG A 198 -20.51 -15.43 -5.45
CA ARG A 198 -21.90 -15.20 -5.05
C ARG A 198 -21.95 -14.23 -3.88
N THR A 199 -22.83 -13.25 -3.93
CA THR A 199 -23.02 -12.28 -2.86
C THR A 199 -24.27 -12.56 -2.04
N PHE A 200 -24.27 -12.14 -0.78
CA PHE A 200 -25.40 -12.23 0.14
C PHE A 200 -25.50 -10.93 0.95
N GLY A 201 -26.71 -10.51 1.32
CA GLY A 201 -26.97 -9.26 2.05
C GLY A 201 -27.14 -8.04 1.12
N GLN A 202 -27.44 -6.87 1.70
CA GLN A 202 -27.82 -5.66 0.95
C GLN A 202 -26.63 -4.77 0.53
N HIS A 203 -25.53 -4.76 1.31
CA HIS A 203 -24.39 -3.86 1.08
C HIS A 203 -23.15 -4.63 0.64
N VAL A 204 -23.11 -5.04 -0.63
CA VAL A 204 -22.08 -5.95 -1.16
C VAL A 204 -20.99 -5.25 -1.97
N ASP A 205 -20.93 -3.92 -1.98
CA ASP A 205 -20.00 -3.18 -2.84
C ASP A 205 -18.53 -3.43 -2.53
N PHE A 206 -18.22 -3.88 -1.32
CA PHE A 206 -16.89 -4.34 -0.95
C PHE A 206 -16.35 -5.50 -1.82
N LYS A 207 -17.22 -6.20 -2.54
CA LYS A 207 -16.83 -7.20 -3.55
C LYS A 207 -15.80 -6.65 -4.53
N MET A 208 -15.84 -5.34 -4.84
CA MET A 208 -14.89 -4.70 -5.74
C MET A 208 -13.43 -4.84 -5.27
N PHE A 209 -13.19 -4.84 -3.95
CA PHE A 209 -11.85 -4.95 -3.38
C PHE A 209 -11.25 -6.34 -3.63
N MET A 210 -12.05 -7.37 -3.31
CA MET A 210 -11.65 -8.77 -3.50
C MET A 210 -11.58 -9.13 -4.98
N ASP A 211 -12.54 -8.67 -5.79
CA ASP A 211 -12.49 -8.86 -7.24
C ASP A 211 -11.21 -8.29 -7.83
N ALA A 212 -10.86 -7.04 -7.51
CA ALA A 212 -9.68 -6.37 -8.06
C ALA A 212 -8.39 -7.16 -7.81
N ILE A 213 -8.15 -7.60 -6.57
CA ILE A 213 -6.94 -8.35 -6.23
C ILE A 213 -6.96 -9.77 -6.78
N LEU A 214 -8.10 -10.48 -6.76
CA LEU A 214 -8.18 -11.84 -7.29
C LEU A 214 -8.03 -11.87 -8.81
N LEU A 215 -8.65 -10.93 -9.53
CA LEU A 215 -8.46 -10.79 -10.97
C LEU A 215 -7.02 -10.41 -11.30
N SER A 216 -6.42 -9.49 -10.52
CA SER A 216 -5.03 -9.09 -10.67
C SER A 216 -4.04 -10.24 -10.43
N LEU A 217 -4.28 -11.09 -9.42
CA LEU A 217 -3.48 -12.28 -9.16
C LEU A 217 -3.63 -13.33 -10.25
N THR A 218 -4.85 -13.63 -10.69
CA THR A 218 -5.10 -14.65 -11.73
C THR A 218 -4.49 -14.25 -13.09
N ARG A 219 -4.23 -12.96 -13.35
CA ARG A 219 -3.42 -12.53 -14.51
C ARG A 219 -1.91 -12.73 -14.34
N LYS A 220 -1.41 -12.81 -13.10
CA LYS A 220 0.04 -12.86 -12.78
C LYS A 220 0.54 -14.26 -12.49
N VAL A 221 -0.27 -15.06 -11.80
CA VAL A 221 0.11 -16.37 -11.28
C VAL A 221 -1.11 -17.29 -11.28
N SER A 222 -0.89 -18.56 -11.62
CA SER A 222 -1.95 -19.57 -11.52
C SER A 222 -2.28 -19.82 -10.06
N LEU A 223 -3.53 -19.56 -9.68
CA LEU A 223 -4.00 -19.83 -8.32
C LEU A 223 -4.54 -21.27 -8.21
N ILE A 224 -4.30 -21.90 -7.06
CA ILE A 224 -4.87 -23.22 -6.73
C ILE A 224 -6.40 -23.09 -6.60
N LYS A 225 -7.12 -24.19 -6.88
CA LYS A 225 -8.56 -24.27 -6.67
C LYS A 225 -8.91 -23.89 -5.23
N LEU A 226 -9.68 -22.82 -5.06
CA LEU A 226 -9.92 -22.20 -3.76
C LEU A 226 -11.40 -21.89 -3.55
N PHE A 227 -11.89 -22.01 -2.32
CA PHE A 227 -13.19 -21.53 -1.89
C PHE A 227 -12.98 -20.65 -0.66
N LEU A 228 -13.43 -19.40 -0.66
CA LEU A 228 -13.26 -18.49 0.46
C LEU A 228 -14.49 -17.60 0.67
N ASN A 229 -14.65 -17.16 1.91
CA ASN A 229 -15.69 -16.23 2.32
C ASN A 229 -15.08 -14.92 2.81
N ALA A 230 -15.44 -13.84 2.13
CA ALA A 230 -15.05 -12.48 2.47
C ALA A 230 -16.30 -11.74 3.00
N PRO A 231 -16.43 -11.48 4.31
CA PRO A 231 -17.51 -10.66 4.84
C PRO A 231 -17.19 -9.16 4.69
N SER A 232 -18.25 -8.35 4.61
CA SER A 232 -18.18 -6.94 4.99
C SER A 232 -18.35 -6.84 6.48
N ALA A 233 -17.32 -6.44 7.21
CA ALA A 233 -17.46 -6.15 8.62
C ALA A 233 -17.81 -4.66 8.80
N THR A 234 -19.12 -4.36 8.85
CA THR A 234 -19.65 -3.04 9.25
C THR A 234 -20.01 -2.97 10.74
N HIS A 235 -20.03 -4.10 11.44
CA HIS A 235 -20.40 -4.19 12.86
C HIS A 235 -19.19 -4.51 13.76
N PRO A 236 -19.02 -3.81 14.90
CA PRO A 236 -17.88 -3.94 15.80
C PRO A 236 -17.73 -5.33 16.46
N ASP A 237 -18.82 -6.09 16.61
CA ASP A 237 -18.83 -7.33 17.42
C ASP A 237 -18.21 -8.57 16.73
N ILE A 238 -17.86 -8.48 15.45
CA ILE A 238 -17.31 -9.61 14.66
C ILE A 238 -15.90 -9.33 14.14
N CYS A 239 -15.37 -8.14 14.39
CA CYS A 239 -14.04 -7.76 13.96
C CYS A 239 -12.99 -8.43 14.83
N ILE A 240 -12.34 -9.43 14.25
CA ILE A 240 -11.26 -10.21 14.86
C ILE A 240 -11.78 -11.06 16.03
N SER A 241 -12.73 -11.94 15.74
CA SER A 241 -12.68 -13.20 16.48
C SER A 241 -11.29 -13.80 16.21
N THR A 242 -10.68 -14.41 17.22
CA THR A 242 -9.43 -15.18 17.18
C THR A 242 -9.41 -16.36 16.17
N HIS A 243 -10.36 -16.38 15.23
CA HIS A 243 -10.74 -17.44 14.32
C HIS A 243 -10.94 -16.91 12.88
N SER A 244 -10.19 -15.91 12.44
CA SER A 244 -10.23 -15.42 11.05
C SER A 244 -8.84 -15.07 10.56
N ALA A 245 -8.54 -15.35 9.30
CA ALA A 245 -7.28 -14.92 8.70
C ALA A 245 -7.43 -13.52 8.10
N VAL A 246 -6.46 -12.66 8.39
CA VAL A 246 -6.53 -11.24 8.01
C VAL A 246 -5.97 -11.06 6.61
N LEU A 247 -6.78 -10.49 5.71
CA LEU A 247 -6.32 -10.06 4.39
C LEU A 247 -5.75 -8.64 4.50
N PRO A 248 -4.84 -8.24 3.58
CA PRO A 248 -4.50 -6.85 3.42
C PRO A 248 -5.75 -5.98 3.27
N VAL A 249 -5.74 -4.82 3.94
CA VAL A 249 -6.92 -3.95 4.04
C VAL A 249 -7.26 -3.31 2.70
N ALA A 250 -8.53 -2.90 2.55
CA ALA A 250 -9.06 -2.32 1.33
C ALA A 250 -8.26 -1.11 0.80
N PRO A 251 -7.89 -0.10 1.62
CA PRO A 251 -7.11 1.04 1.12
C PRO A 251 -5.74 0.65 0.60
N LEU A 252 -5.04 -0.25 1.30
CA LEU A 252 -3.73 -0.74 0.87
C LEU A 252 -3.85 -1.53 -0.43
N THR A 253 -4.86 -2.40 -0.53
CA THR A 253 -5.17 -3.15 -1.75
C THR A 253 -5.43 -2.21 -2.92
N PHE A 254 -6.26 -1.18 -2.74
CA PHE A 254 -6.51 -0.16 -3.75
C PHE A 254 -5.22 0.56 -4.15
N SER A 255 -4.39 0.95 -3.19
CA SER A 255 -3.13 1.65 -3.47
C SER A 255 -2.16 0.83 -4.32
N VAL A 256 -2.23 -0.50 -4.25
CA VAL A 256 -1.38 -1.38 -5.06
C VAL A 256 -2.05 -1.83 -6.35
N THR A 257 -3.37 -2.03 -6.40
CA THR A 257 -4.11 -2.52 -7.58
C THR A 257 -4.61 -1.41 -8.51
N LEU A 258 -4.91 -0.24 -7.95
CA LEU A 258 -5.46 0.91 -8.64
C LEU A 258 -4.56 2.12 -8.43
N TRP A 259 -4.67 3.09 -9.34
CA TRP A 259 -3.94 4.33 -9.20
C TRP A 259 -4.75 5.29 -8.34
N VAL A 260 -4.20 5.68 -7.19
CA VAL A 260 -4.79 6.60 -6.23
C VAL A 260 -3.76 7.63 -5.80
N SER A 261 -4.21 8.80 -5.35
CA SER A 261 -3.33 9.90 -4.91
C SER A 261 -2.60 9.59 -3.60
N LEU A 262 -3.18 8.74 -2.73
CA LEU A 262 -2.58 8.31 -1.48
C LEU A 262 -2.08 6.87 -1.59
N ASP A 263 -0.81 6.72 -1.92
CA ASP A 263 -0.13 5.42 -1.98
C ASP A 263 1.18 5.44 -1.17
N LEU A 264 1.61 4.25 -0.72
CA LEU A 264 2.80 4.11 0.13
C LEU A 264 4.09 4.54 -0.57
N MET A 265 4.17 4.53 -1.90
CA MET A 265 5.34 5.00 -2.64
C MET A 265 5.41 6.53 -2.64
N TYR A 266 4.27 7.19 -2.82
CA TYR A 266 4.20 8.65 -2.87
C TYR A 266 4.41 9.28 -1.48
N ILE A 267 3.92 8.66 -0.40
CA ILE A 267 4.21 9.13 0.98
C ILE A 267 5.71 9.20 1.25
N GLN A 268 6.50 8.25 0.74
CA GLN A 268 7.95 8.21 0.98
C GLN A 268 8.70 9.45 0.48
N ALA A 269 8.09 10.21 -0.43
CA ALA A 269 8.62 11.48 -0.95
C ALA A 269 7.88 12.72 -0.41
N ASN A 270 6.80 12.52 0.35
CA ASN A 270 5.96 13.59 0.89
C ASN A 270 5.83 13.44 2.39
N THR A 271 6.97 13.34 3.09
CA THR A 271 7.05 13.11 4.53
C THR A 271 7.07 14.40 5.35
N GLY A 272 6.65 15.53 4.76
CA GLY A 272 6.75 16.85 5.38
C GLY A 272 8.20 17.35 5.56
N PRO A 273 8.43 18.36 6.40
CA PRO A 273 9.76 18.92 6.62
C PRO A 273 10.70 17.94 7.33
N VAL A 274 12.02 18.21 7.28
CA VAL A 274 13.03 17.45 8.05
C VAL A 274 12.69 17.46 9.54
N TRP A 275 13.13 16.43 10.27
CA TRP A 275 12.73 16.19 11.67
C TRP A 275 12.84 17.42 12.57
N GLN A 276 13.95 18.17 12.47
CA GLN A 276 14.23 19.37 13.27
C GLN A 276 13.21 20.49 13.03
N ASN A 277 12.60 20.52 11.85
CA ASN A 277 11.65 21.54 11.41
C ASN A 277 10.19 21.10 11.58
N LYS A 278 9.94 19.87 12.06
CA LYS A 278 8.59 19.42 12.41
C LYS A 278 8.13 20.05 13.72
N THR A 279 6.84 20.33 13.82
CA THR A 279 6.22 20.85 15.03
C THR A 279 6.27 19.81 16.16
N ASN A 280 6.69 20.23 17.36
CA ASN A 280 6.76 19.40 18.58
C ASN A 280 5.37 19.17 19.22
N LEU A 281 4.35 18.87 18.41
CA LEU A 281 2.99 18.58 18.86
C LEU A 281 2.61 17.15 18.46
N ALA A 282 1.84 16.50 19.32
CA ALA A 282 1.14 15.28 18.97
C ALA A 282 -0.07 15.60 18.13
N PHE A 283 -0.30 14.84 17.07
CA PHE A 283 -1.29 15.17 16.07
C PHE A 283 -2.26 14.02 15.81
N TRP A 284 -3.55 14.36 15.69
CA TRP A 284 -4.59 13.43 15.27
C TRP A 284 -5.79 14.14 14.62
N ARG A 285 -6.33 13.57 13.54
CA ARG A 285 -7.63 13.95 12.96
C ARG A 285 -8.41 12.71 12.58
N GLY A 286 -9.68 12.64 12.92
CA GLY A 286 -10.51 11.49 12.54
C GLY A 286 -11.95 11.57 13.02
N ARG A 287 -12.72 10.54 12.68
CA ARG A 287 -14.12 10.38 13.12
C ARG A 287 -14.21 9.83 14.54
N ASP A 288 -15.35 10.05 15.16
CA ASP A 288 -15.78 9.60 16.48
C ASP A 288 -16.03 8.08 16.59
N SER A 289 -15.35 7.21 15.85
CA SER A 289 -15.74 5.79 15.79
C SER A 289 -15.47 4.97 17.07
N ARG A 290 -14.92 5.58 18.12
CA ARG A 290 -14.58 4.97 19.42
C ARG A 290 -14.54 6.01 20.53
N GLN A 291 -14.85 5.58 21.76
CA GLN A 291 -14.77 6.44 22.95
C GLN A 291 -13.35 6.97 23.17
N GLU A 292 -12.32 6.15 22.97
CA GLU A 292 -10.92 6.57 23.16
C GLU A 292 -10.51 7.73 22.24
N ARG A 293 -11.19 7.91 21.08
CA ARG A 293 -10.95 9.06 20.20
C ARG A 293 -11.57 10.35 20.76
N LEU A 294 -12.73 10.25 21.38
CA LEU A 294 -13.38 11.36 22.06
C LEU A 294 -12.58 11.79 23.30
N ASP A 295 -12.04 10.82 24.04
CA ASP A 295 -11.19 11.08 25.21
C ASP A 295 -9.88 11.77 24.82
N LEU A 296 -9.27 11.39 23.70
CA LEU A 296 -8.10 12.09 23.15
C LEU A 296 -8.42 13.56 22.80
N VAL A 297 -9.58 13.83 22.22
CA VAL A 297 -9.98 15.20 21.86
C VAL A 297 -10.23 16.04 23.11
N GLN A 298 -10.88 15.46 24.14
CA GLN A 298 -10.99 16.13 25.45
C GLN A 298 -9.61 16.40 26.06
N MET A 299 -8.66 15.46 25.95
CA MET A 299 -7.29 15.62 26.44
C MET A 299 -6.56 16.74 25.67
N SER A 300 -6.72 16.81 24.35
CA SER A 300 -6.17 17.88 23.51
C SER A 300 -6.71 19.25 23.90
N ARG A 301 -8.00 19.37 24.19
CA ARG A 301 -8.59 20.63 24.69
C ARG A 301 -8.03 21.08 26.03
N LYS A 302 -7.67 20.14 26.91
CA LYS A 302 -7.02 20.44 28.20
C LYS A 302 -5.52 20.76 28.03
N HIS A 303 -4.87 20.18 27.02
CA HIS A 303 -3.43 20.31 26.77
C HIS A 303 -3.12 20.71 25.31
N PRO A 304 -3.60 21.87 24.83
CA PRO A 304 -3.49 22.25 23.41
C PRO A 304 -2.05 22.56 22.96
N HIS A 305 -1.13 22.77 23.91
CA HIS A 305 0.29 22.98 23.66
C HIS A 305 1.10 21.68 23.56
N ILE A 306 0.45 20.51 23.74
CA ILE A 306 1.08 19.18 23.65
C ILE A 306 0.40 18.34 22.58
N ILE A 307 -0.94 18.40 22.51
CA ILE A 307 -1.74 17.59 21.60
C ILE A 307 -2.66 18.50 20.78
N ASP A 308 -2.59 18.36 19.47
CA ASP A 308 -3.56 18.85 18.51
C ASP A 308 -4.38 17.68 17.95
N ALA A 309 -5.54 17.42 18.58
CA ALA A 309 -6.48 16.37 18.17
C ALA A 309 -7.89 16.92 18.02
N ALA A 310 -8.55 16.61 16.90
CA ALA A 310 -9.92 17.07 16.65
C ALA A 310 -10.75 16.05 15.85
N ILE A 311 -12.07 16.05 16.09
CA ILE A 311 -13.03 15.24 15.35
C ILE A 311 -13.36 15.90 14.01
N THR A 312 -13.31 15.14 12.92
CA THR A 312 -13.68 15.64 11.59
C THR A 312 -15.17 15.53 11.29
N ASN A 313 -15.83 14.51 11.85
CA ASN A 313 -17.27 14.31 11.73
C ASN A 313 -17.78 13.38 12.84
N PHE A 314 -19.02 13.57 13.28
CA PHE A 314 -19.72 12.72 14.24
C PHE A 314 -20.73 11.81 13.52
N PHE A 315 -20.68 10.52 13.80
CA PHE A 315 -21.60 9.51 13.26
C PHE A 315 -22.04 8.48 14.30
N PHE A 316 -21.16 8.14 15.24
CA PHE A 316 -21.37 7.06 16.21
C PHE A 316 -21.80 7.57 17.59
N PHE A 317 -21.44 8.80 17.92
CA PHE A 317 -21.73 9.44 19.19
C PHE A 317 -22.47 10.76 18.96
N LYS A 318 -23.22 11.19 19.98
CA LYS A 318 -23.85 12.51 19.96
C LYS A 318 -22.77 13.58 20.00
N HIS A 319 -22.83 14.53 19.08
CA HIS A 319 -21.95 15.70 19.10
C HIS A 319 -22.33 16.60 20.29
N ASP A 320 -21.36 16.80 21.18
CA ASP A 320 -21.39 17.79 22.24
C ASP A 320 -20.23 18.77 22.00
N GLU A 321 -20.52 19.94 21.45
CA GLU A 321 -19.53 20.95 21.13
C GLU A 321 -18.87 21.53 22.39
N ALA A 322 -19.61 21.63 23.50
CA ALA A 322 -19.05 22.11 24.76
C ALA A 322 -17.94 21.18 25.26
N LEU A 323 -18.10 19.86 25.06
CA LEU A 323 -17.12 18.86 25.47
C LEU A 323 -16.01 18.62 24.42
N TYR A 324 -16.36 18.47 23.14
CA TYR A 324 -15.43 18.03 22.09
C TYR A 324 -14.95 19.13 21.13
N GLY A 325 -15.64 20.26 21.11
CA GLY A 325 -15.33 21.41 20.26
C GLY A 325 -16.03 21.29 18.91
N PRO A 326 -15.85 22.29 18.03
CA PRO A 326 -16.39 22.22 16.68
C PRO A 326 -15.69 21.11 15.90
N THR A 327 -16.40 20.52 14.94
CA THR A 327 -15.76 19.63 13.96
C THR A 327 -14.81 20.42 13.07
N VAL A 328 -13.71 19.79 12.67
CA VAL A 328 -12.74 20.39 11.74
C VAL A 328 -12.82 19.75 10.36
N THR A 329 -12.46 20.50 9.32
CA THR A 329 -12.37 19.93 7.98
C THR A 329 -11.27 18.86 7.91
N PRO A 330 -11.46 17.79 7.11
CA PRO A 330 -10.38 16.87 6.80
C PRO A 330 -9.20 17.64 6.18
N ILE A 331 -7.99 17.36 6.64
CA ILE A 331 -6.76 17.92 6.06
C ILE A 331 -6.04 16.87 5.21
N SER A 332 -5.13 17.32 4.36
CA SER A 332 -4.29 16.43 3.57
C SER A 332 -3.52 15.48 4.48
N PHE A 333 -3.44 14.20 4.09
CA PHE A 333 -2.67 13.22 4.85
C PHE A 333 -1.17 13.57 4.91
N PHE A 334 -0.65 14.29 3.89
CA PHE A 334 0.74 14.74 3.89
C PHE A 334 1.00 15.82 4.96
N ASP A 335 -0.01 16.63 5.30
CA ASP A 335 0.11 17.68 6.32
C ASP A 335 0.21 17.10 7.74
N PHE A 336 -0.19 15.84 7.94
CA PHE A 336 0.03 15.14 9.21
C PHE A 336 1.52 15.15 9.53
N PHE A 337 2.37 14.92 8.54
CA PHE A 337 3.81 14.83 8.70
C PHE A 337 4.51 16.16 9.00
N ASN A 338 3.78 17.27 9.09
CA ASN A 338 4.31 18.51 9.67
C ASN A 338 4.55 18.39 11.18
N HIS A 339 3.99 17.36 11.83
CA HIS A 339 4.06 17.13 13.27
C HIS A 339 4.97 15.94 13.60
N LYS A 340 5.77 16.05 14.66
CA LYS A 340 6.69 14.98 15.08
C LYS A 340 5.98 13.74 15.56
N TYR A 341 4.87 13.87 16.28
CA TYR A 341 4.25 12.74 16.98
C TYR A 341 2.86 12.44 16.40
N GLN A 342 2.68 11.25 15.83
CA GLN A 342 1.43 10.80 15.22
C GLN A 342 0.74 9.82 16.15
N ILE A 343 -0.46 10.17 16.62
CA ILE A 343 -1.23 9.25 17.47
C ILE A 343 -2.03 8.32 16.56
N ASN A 344 -1.89 7.00 16.76
CA ASN A 344 -2.68 6.00 16.07
C ASN A 344 -3.63 5.31 17.06
N LEU A 345 -4.90 5.72 17.00
CA LEU A 345 -6.02 5.14 17.74
C LEU A 345 -6.91 4.30 16.83
N ASP A 346 -7.32 3.15 17.34
CA ASP A 346 -8.27 2.29 16.66
C ASP A 346 -9.64 2.96 16.54
N GLY A 347 -10.40 2.50 15.55
CA GLY A 347 -11.79 2.88 15.34
C GLY A 347 -12.70 1.71 15.65
N THR A 348 -13.71 1.50 14.82
CA THR A 348 -14.50 0.26 14.84
C THR A 348 -13.61 -0.99 14.76
N VAL A 349 -12.46 -0.87 14.09
CA VAL A 349 -11.42 -1.89 13.93
C VAL A 349 -10.02 -1.25 13.97
N ALA A 350 -8.97 -2.04 13.68
CA ALA A 350 -7.62 -1.56 13.48
C ALA A 350 -7.57 -0.34 12.55
N ALA A 351 -6.81 0.68 12.91
CA ALA A 351 -6.74 1.90 12.12
C ALA A 351 -5.91 1.71 10.83
N TYR A 352 -6.58 1.69 9.67
CA TYR A 352 -5.94 1.50 8.35
C TYR A 352 -4.87 2.55 7.99
N ARG A 353 -4.82 3.65 8.73
CA ARG A 353 -3.79 4.68 8.54
C ARG A 353 -2.43 4.31 9.10
N LEU A 354 -2.31 3.25 9.91
CA LEU A 354 -1.06 2.92 10.59
C LEU A 354 0.11 2.73 9.60
N SER A 355 -0.12 2.00 8.51
CA SER A 355 0.91 1.77 7.48
C SER A 355 1.38 3.08 6.83
N TYR A 356 0.44 3.97 6.54
CA TYR A 356 0.73 5.28 5.96
C TYR A 356 1.41 6.23 6.96
N LEU A 357 1.02 6.20 8.24
CA LEU A 357 1.69 6.97 9.30
C LEU A 357 3.13 6.52 9.49
N LEU A 358 3.36 5.20 9.54
CA LEU A 358 4.70 4.61 9.65
C LEU A 358 5.55 4.90 8.41
N ALA A 359 4.97 4.89 7.19
CA ALA A 359 5.69 5.25 5.96
C ALA A 359 6.17 6.70 5.93
N GLY A 360 5.56 7.55 6.76
CA GLY A 360 5.93 8.94 6.95
C GLY A 360 7.28 9.13 7.63
N GLY A 361 7.58 10.37 7.99
CA GLY A 361 8.81 10.76 8.67
C GLY A 361 8.63 11.13 10.15
N SER A 362 7.51 10.73 10.76
CA SER A 362 7.10 11.13 12.12
C SER A 362 7.06 9.93 13.06
N LEU A 363 7.28 10.15 14.35
CA LEU A 363 7.17 9.12 15.38
C LEU A 363 5.71 8.71 15.54
N VAL A 364 5.42 7.43 15.36
CA VAL A 364 4.08 6.88 15.60
C VAL A 364 3.97 6.43 17.05
N LEU A 365 2.96 6.94 17.75
CA LEU A 365 2.48 6.39 19.02
C LEU A 365 1.28 5.51 18.70
N LYS A 366 1.36 4.22 19.01
CA LYS A 366 0.31 3.25 18.69
C LYS A 366 -0.38 2.76 19.96
N GLN A 367 -1.71 2.83 19.96
CA GLN A 367 -2.53 2.28 21.02
C GLN A 367 -2.31 0.76 21.15
N ASP A 368 -2.13 0.31 22.39
CA ASP A 368 -2.18 -1.10 22.73
C ASP A 368 -3.63 -1.60 22.63
N SER A 369 -3.83 -2.59 21.78
CA SER A 369 -5.16 -3.03 21.36
C SER A 369 -5.08 -4.45 20.81
N SER A 370 -6.18 -5.20 20.98
CA SER A 370 -6.35 -6.51 20.38
C SER A 370 -6.56 -6.43 18.87
N TYR A 371 -6.88 -5.26 18.31
CA TYR A 371 -7.06 -5.13 16.87
C TYR A 371 -5.73 -5.18 16.12
N TYR A 372 -5.69 -5.94 15.03
CA TYR A 372 -4.50 -6.11 14.20
C TYR A 372 -4.79 -6.18 12.70
N GLU A 373 -3.81 -5.74 11.90
CA GLU A 373 -3.76 -6.01 10.46
C GLU A 373 -2.67 -7.04 10.16
N PHE A 374 -2.62 -7.51 8.90
CA PHE A 374 -1.77 -8.60 8.43
C PHE A 374 -0.25 -8.44 8.68
N PHE A 375 0.22 -7.20 8.96
CA PHE A 375 1.63 -6.89 9.23
C PHE A 375 1.92 -6.50 10.69
N TYR A 376 0.90 -6.35 11.54
CA TYR A 376 1.07 -5.76 12.88
C TYR A 376 1.95 -6.61 13.79
N LYS A 377 1.93 -7.94 13.62
CA LYS A 377 2.73 -8.85 14.46
C LYS A 377 4.22 -8.81 14.17
N ASP A 378 4.61 -8.27 13.01
CA ASP A 378 6.02 -8.05 12.66
C ASP A 378 6.49 -6.66 13.15
N LEU A 379 5.58 -5.84 13.69
CA LEU A 379 5.95 -4.57 14.32
C LEU A 379 6.43 -4.80 15.77
N VAL A 380 7.61 -4.25 16.08
CA VAL A 380 8.22 -4.34 17.41
C VAL A 380 8.04 -3.02 18.17
N PRO A 381 7.36 -3.02 19.34
CA PRO A 381 7.23 -1.83 20.18
C PRO A 381 8.61 -1.30 20.59
N TRP A 382 8.75 0.02 20.73
CA TRP A 382 10.01 0.73 21.00
C TRP A 382 11.11 0.60 19.94
N LYS A 383 10.85 -0.15 18.86
CA LYS A 383 11.70 -0.17 17.66
C LYS A 383 11.01 0.53 16.50
N HIS A 384 9.79 0.14 16.14
CA HIS A 384 9.07 0.71 15.00
C HIS A 384 8.04 1.78 15.40
N TYR A 385 7.61 1.80 16.66
CA TYR A 385 6.61 2.75 17.20
C TYR A 385 6.71 2.79 18.74
N VAL A 386 6.11 3.80 19.37
CA VAL A 386 5.97 3.87 20.84
C VAL A 386 4.58 3.36 21.25
N PRO A 387 4.47 2.30 22.06
CA PRO A 387 3.18 1.82 22.56
C PRO A 387 2.65 2.72 23.68
N PHE A 388 1.34 2.89 23.75
CA PHE A 388 0.64 3.49 24.90
C PHE A 388 -0.61 2.68 25.24
N ARG A 389 -1.06 2.75 26.49
CA ARG A 389 -2.19 1.99 27.02
C ARG A 389 -3.48 2.29 26.27
N ARG A 390 -4.34 1.28 26.17
CA ARG A 390 -5.66 1.38 25.51
C ARG A 390 -6.49 2.57 26.02
N ASP A 391 -6.47 2.82 27.31
CA ASP A 391 -7.23 3.86 28.00
C ASP A 391 -6.60 5.26 27.95
N LEU A 392 -5.52 5.46 27.18
CA LEU A 392 -4.73 6.69 27.10
C LEU A 392 -4.02 7.07 28.42
N GLY A 393 -4.07 6.21 29.44
CA GLY A 393 -3.67 6.57 30.80
C GLY A 393 -2.19 6.95 30.95
N ASP A 394 -1.33 6.48 30.05
CA ASP A 394 0.10 6.80 30.00
C ASP A 394 0.50 7.61 28.74
N LEU A 395 -0.46 8.10 27.94
CA LEU A 395 -0.17 8.81 26.70
C LEU A 395 0.67 10.07 26.94
N MET A 396 0.34 10.85 27.97
CA MET A 396 1.09 12.07 28.32
C MET A 396 2.54 11.74 28.70
N ASP A 397 2.76 10.65 29.43
CA ASP A 397 4.10 10.20 29.80
C ASP A 397 4.90 9.75 28.56
N LYS A 398 4.25 9.09 27.59
CA LYS A 398 4.90 8.72 26.32
C LYS A 398 5.28 9.93 25.47
N LEU A 399 4.41 10.94 25.44
CA LEU A 399 4.68 12.20 24.72
C LEU A 399 5.81 12.99 25.39
N GLN A 400 5.82 13.04 26.72
CA GLN A 400 6.91 13.66 27.47
C GLN A 400 8.23 12.92 27.23
N TRP A 401 8.23 11.58 27.30
CA TRP A 401 9.39 10.77 26.95
C TRP A 401 9.92 11.08 25.55
N ALA A 402 9.05 11.14 24.54
CA ALA A 402 9.44 11.40 23.15
C ALA A 402 10.00 12.81 22.94
N LYS A 403 9.62 13.77 23.80
CA LYS A 403 10.17 15.13 23.79
C LYS A 403 11.54 15.19 24.46
N ASP A 404 11.72 14.46 25.56
CA ASP A 404 12.97 14.42 26.32
C ASP A 404 14.04 13.57 25.62
N HIS A 405 13.62 12.66 24.73
CA HIS A 405 14.46 11.70 23.99
C HIS A 405 14.32 11.92 22.48
N ASP A 406 14.53 13.14 21.99
CA ASP A 406 14.23 13.53 20.60
C ASP A 406 15.02 12.71 19.56
N GLU A 407 16.29 12.39 19.85
CA GLU A 407 17.13 11.56 18.98
C GLU A 407 16.65 10.10 18.93
N GLU A 408 16.31 9.51 20.09
CA GLU A 408 15.73 8.16 20.11
C GLU A 408 14.35 8.13 19.44
N ALA A 409 13.52 9.15 19.64
CA ALA A 409 12.24 9.32 18.95
C ALA A 409 12.42 9.35 17.42
N GLN A 410 13.39 10.13 16.92
CA GLN A 410 13.71 10.19 15.49
C GLN A 410 14.17 8.81 14.97
N LYS A 411 14.99 8.09 15.74
CA LYS A 411 15.45 6.76 15.38
C LYS A 411 14.30 5.77 15.26
N ILE A 412 13.37 5.75 16.22
CA ILE A 412 12.17 4.89 16.17
C ILE A 412 11.30 5.24 14.95
N ALA A 413 11.10 6.54 14.68
CA ALA A 413 10.36 6.98 13.49
C ALA A 413 10.98 6.43 12.20
N LYS A 414 12.32 6.51 12.07
CA LYS A 414 13.05 5.99 10.91
C LYS A 414 12.95 4.47 10.78
N GLU A 415 13.08 3.73 11.88
CA GLU A 415 12.93 2.27 11.90
C GLU A 415 11.50 1.83 11.49
N GLY A 416 10.48 2.55 11.94
CA GLY A 416 9.09 2.35 11.50
C GLY A 416 8.91 2.59 10.00
N GLN A 417 9.52 3.65 9.48
CA GLN A 417 9.53 3.95 8.05
C GLN A 417 10.24 2.89 7.22
N GLU A 418 11.41 2.43 7.66
CA GLU A 418 12.17 1.37 6.99
C GLU A 418 11.40 0.05 7.00
N PHE A 419 10.69 -0.27 8.08
CA PHE A 419 9.82 -1.44 8.12
C PHE A 419 8.79 -1.42 6.99
N ILE A 420 8.09 -0.31 6.77
CA ILE A 420 7.07 -0.21 5.71
C ILE A 420 7.71 -0.33 4.33
N ARG A 421 8.83 0.37 4.11
CA ARG A 421 9.59 0.36 2.85
C ARG A 421 10.08 -1.04 2.46
N ASN A 422 10.37 -1.89 3.44
CA ASN A 422 10.91 -3.23 3.21
C ASN A 422 9.83 -4.33 3.15
N ASN A 423 8.66 -4.11 3.75
CA ASN A 423 7.68 -5.18 3.97
C ASN A 423 6.30 -4.94 3.32
N LEU A 424 5.97 -3.71 2.90
CA LEU A 424 4.62 -3.36 2.42
C LEU A 424 4.59 -2.76 1.01
N MET A 425 5.67 -2.89 0.24
CA MET A 425 5.68 -2.53 -1.18
C MET A 425 4.79 -3.48 -2.00
N SER A 426 4.37 -3.08 -3.20
CA SER A 426 3.32 -3.75 -3.97
C SER A 426 3.57 -5.26 -4.16
N GLU A 427 4.79 -5.67 -4.48
CA GLU A 427 5.18 -7.08 -4.60
C GLU A 427 5.01 -7.85 -3.30
N LYS A 428 5.29 -7.24 -2.14
CA LYS A 428 5.09 -7.87 -0.83
C LYS A 428 3.61 -8.13 -0.55
N ILE A 429 2.73 -7.21 -0.94
CA ILE A 429 1.28 -7.36 -0.81
C ILE A 429 0.78 -8.51 -1.69
N PHE A 430 1.20 -8.57 -2.96
CA PHE A 430 0.86 -9.69 -3.85
C PHE A 430 1.39 -11.03 -3.34
N CYS A 431 2.62 -11.07 -2.83
CA CYS A 431 3.21 -12.26 -2.23
C CYS A 431 2.43 -12.74 -1.01
N TYR A 432 1.99 -11.83 -0.14
CA TYR A 432 1.18 -12.17 1.04
C TYR A 432 -0.15 -12.79 0.62
N TYR A 433 -0.89 -12.16 -0.30
CA TYR A 433 -2.14 -12.73 -0.81
C TYR A 433 -1.93 -14.11 -1.42
N GLN A 434 -0.98 -14.27 -2.33
CA GLN A 434 -0.75 -15.55 -2.98
C GLN A 434 -0.39 -16.63 -1.95
N SER A 435 0.46 -16.32 -0.98
CA SER A 435 0.88 -17.26 0.08
C SER A 435 -0.29 -17.64 0.98
N LEU A 436 -1.13 -16.69 1.37
CA LEU A 436 -2.31 -16.91 2.21
C LEU A 436 -3.34 -17.78 1.49
N LEU A 437 -3.67 -17.42 0.24
CA LEU A 437 -4.62 -18.16 -0.58
C LEU A 437 -4.15 -19.60 -0.83
N GLU A 438 -2.86 -19.81 -1.09
CA GLU A 438 -2.29 -21.15 -1.24
C GLU A 438 -2.29 -21.95 0.07
N ALA A 439 -1.86 -21.34 1.18
CA ALA A 439 -1.84 -22.00 2.49
C ALA A 439 -3.25 -22.39 2.95
N TYR A 440 -4.24 -21.55 2.66
CA TYR A 440 -5.64 -21.83 2.93
C TYR A 440 -6.20 -22.92 2.01
N ALA A 441 -5.91 -22.87 0.70
CA ALA A 441 -6.33 -23.91 -0.25
C ALA A 441 -5.81 -25.31 0.12
N LYS A 442 -4.58 -25.41 0.63
CA LYS A 442 -3.97 -26.69 1.06
C LYS A 442 -4.69 -27.34 2.25
N ARG A 443 -5.51 -26.59 2.99
CA ARG A 443 -6.31 -27.10 4.12
C ARG A 443 -7.67 -27.62 3.67
N HIS A 444 -8.06 -27.45 2.41
CA HIS A 444 -9.34 -27.94 1.93
C HIS A 444 -9.44 -29.46 1.96
N THR A 445 -10.50 -30.00 2.54
CA THR A 445 -10.79 -31.44 2.55
C THR A 445 -11.36 -31.94 1.23
N SER A 446 -11.81 -31.04 0.35
CA SER A 446 -12.37 -31.39 -0.97
C SER A 446 -12.05 -30.32 -2.02
N VAL A 447 -12.13 -30.71 -3.30
CA VAL A 447 -11.88 -29.78 -4.41
C VAL A 447 -13.04 -28.77 -4.52
N PRO A 448 -12.77 -27.46 -4.50
CA PRO A 448 -13.80 -26.43 -4.67
C PRO A 448 -14.60 -26.61 -5.97
N LYS A 449 -15.93 -26.46 -5.85
CA LYS A 449 -16.88 -26.55 -6.96
C LYS A 449 -17.55 -25.19 -7.19
N ILE A 450 -17.88 -24.90 -8.45
CA ILE A 450 -18.74 -23.76 -8.80
C ILE A 450 -20.15 -24.13 -8.36
N ARG A 451 -20.76 -23.31 -7.51
CA ARG A 451 -22.07 -23.57 -6.90
C ARG A 451 -23.18 -22.78 -7.59
N GLN A 452 -24.42 -23.23 -7.42
CA GLN A 452 -25.58 -22.54 -7.96
C GLN A 452 -25.65 -21.09 -7.47
N GLY A 453 -25.90 -20.16 -8.40
CA GLY A 453 -25.94 -18.73 -8.13
C GLY A 453 -24.57 -18.05 -8.03
N MET A 454 -23.47 -18.75 -8.33
CA MET A 454 -22.18 -18.08 -8.55
C MET A 454 -22.11 -17.54 -9.98
N GLU A 455 -21.72 -16.28 -10.12
CA GLU A 455 -21.42 -15.63 -11.38
C GLU A 455 -19.91 -15.68 -11.68
N LEU A 456 -19.54 -15.66 -12.96
CA LEU A 456 -18.15 -15.47 -13.38
C LEU A 456 -17.79 -13.99 -13.21
N VAL A 457 -16.73 -13.71 -12.48
CA VAL A 457 -16.14 -12.37 -12.41
C VAL A 457 -15.20 -12.22 -13.59
N GLU A 458 -15.64 -11.48 -14.61
CA GLU A 458 -14.90 -11.31 -15.86
C GLU A 458 -13.60 -10.52 -15.64
N GLN A 459 -12.57 -10.90 -16.38
CA GLN A 459 -11.36 -10.08 -16.49
C GLN A 459 -11.71 -8.75 -17.18
N PRO A 460 -11.14 -7.62 -16.74
CA PRO A 460 -11.30 -6.35 -17.46
C PRO A 460 -10.75 -6.51 -18.88
N LYS A 461 -11.51 -6.02 -19.87
CA LYS A 461 -11.06 -5.94 -21.26
C LYS A 461 -10.18 -4.69 -21.42
N ASP A 462 -9.05 -4.84 -22.10
CA ASP A 462 -8.24 -3.70 -22.56
C ASP A 462 -8.14 -3.74 -24.08
N ASP A 463 -9.15 -3.17 -24.72
CA ASP A 463 -9.22 -3.09 -26.18
C ASP A 463 -8.23 -2.06 -26.74
N LEU A 464 -7.70 -1.16 -25.90
CA LEU A 464 -6.74 -0.14 -26.30
C LEU A 464 -5.31 -0.68 -26.34
N PHE A 465 -4.98 -1.64 -25.47
CA PHE A 465 -3.65 -2.25 -25.36
C PHE A 465 -3.72 -3.77 -25.33
N PRO A 466 -4.10 -4.42 -26.44
CA PRO A 466 -4.13 -5.87 -26.52
C PRO A 466 -2.74 -6.46 -26.26
N CYS A 467 -2.68 -7.67 -25.70
CA CYS A 467 -1.44 -8.40 -25.54
C CYS A 467 -1.59 -9.87 -25.93
N THR A 468 -0.47 -10.46 -26.35
CA THR A 468 -0.32 -11.90 -26.57
C THR A 468 0.49 -12.49 -25.43
N CYS A 469 -0.03 -13.54 -24.78
CA CYS A 469 0.72 -14.25 -23.75
C CYS A 469 1.68 -15.27 -24.38
N HIS A 470 2.97 -15.13 -24.09
CA HIS A 470 4.02 -16.04 -24.56
C HIS A 470 4.50 -17.00 -23.46
N ARG A 471 3.92 -16.93 -22.26
CA ARG A 471 4.19 -17.93 -21.21
C ARG A 471 3.54 -19.24 -21.64
N LYS A 472 4.34 -20.28 -21.83
CA LYS A 472 3.83 -21.61 -22.20
C LYS A 472 3.08 -22.20 -21.00
N LEU A 473 1.87 -22.69 -21.25
CA LEU A 473 1.24 -23.66 -20.37
C LEU A 473 2.15 -24.87 -20.27
N GLN A 474 2.63 -25.20 -19.06
CA GLN A 474 3.24 -26.50 -18.83
C GLN A 474 2.11 -27.53 -18.86
N VAL A 475 1.75 -27.99 -20.06
CA VAL A 475 0.74 -29.04 -20.22
C VAL A 475 1.36 -30.32 -19.70
N CYS A 476 0.90 -30.77 -18.53
CA CYS A 476 1.07 -32.16 -18.15
C CYS A 476 0.16 -32.96 -19.13
N ASN A 477 0.77 -33.65 -20.10
CA ASN A 477 0.04 -34.40 -21.12
C ASN A 477 -0.76 -35.54 -20.48
N ILE A 478 -2.03 -35.29 -20.19
CA ILE A 478 -3.06 -36.32 -20.11
C ILE A 478 -4.00 -36.03 -21.27
N MET A 479 -3.85 -36.80 -22.35
CA MET A 479 -4.70 -36.72 -23.53
C MET A 479 -6.15 -37.03 -23.16
N LEU A 480 -7.06 -36.07 -23.32
CA LEU A 480 -8.48 -36.35 -23.54
C LEU A 480 -9.00 -35.42 -24.65
N HIS A 481 -9.53 -36.05 -25.69
CA HIS A 481 -10.03 -35.44 -26.92
C HIS A 481 -11.13 -34.41 -26.69
N ALA A 482 -11.02 -33.28 -27.38
CA ALA A 482 -12.03 -32.22 -27.44
C ALA A 482 -13.00 -32.44 -28.61
N SER A 483 -14.27 -32.07 -28.42
CA SER A 483 -15.21 -31.79 -29.50
C SER A 483 -15.86 -30.42 -29.27
N SER A 484 -15.68 -29.57 -30.27
CA SER A 484 -16.04 -28.15 -30.41
C SER A 484 -17.53 -27.89 -30.61
N LEU A 485 -18.02 -26.72 -30.21
CA LEU A 485 -19.05 -25.97 -30.94
C LEU A 485 -18.99 -24.47 -30.59
N GLN A 486 -18.86 -23.65 -31.64
CA GLN A 486 -18.91 -22.19 -31.67
C GLN A 486 -20.34 -21.71 -31.92
N THR A 487 -20.73 -20.58 -31.34
CA THR A 487 -21.61 -19.58 -31.98
C THR A 487 -21.40 -18.20 -31.35
N ALA A 488 -21.31 -17.18 -32.20
CA ALA A 488 -21.13 -15.76 -31.88
C ALA A 488 -22.46 -14.98 -32.04
N LEU A 489 -22.54 -13.74 -31.49
CA LEU A 489 -23.30 -12.54 -31.95
C LEU A 489 -23.12 -11.36 -30.93
N PRO A 490 -23.46 -10.08 -31.24
CA PRO A 490 -22.63 -8.87 -31.03
C PRO A 490 -23.20 -7.87 -29.97
N PRO A 491 -22.62 -6.66 -29.75
CA PRO A 491 -22.65 -5.93 -28.48
C PRO A 491 -23.69 -4.81 -28.38
N GLN A 492 -23.99 -4.37 -27.14
CA GLN A 492 -24.59 -3.05 -26.87
C GLN A 492 -23.88 -2.34 -25.72
N HIS A 493 -23.56 -1.08 -25.98
CA HIS A 493 -22.93 -0.10 -25.09
C HIS A 493 -23.89 0.40 -24.01
N HIS A 494 -23.39 0.67 -22.80
CA HIS A 494 -23.75 1.87 -22.03
C HIS A 494 -22.62 2.23 -21.04
N GLN A 495 -22.14 3.46 -21.13
CA GLN A 495 -21.25 4.12 -20.17
C GLN A 495 -22.06 4.58 -18.95
N HIS A 496 -21.55 4.32 -17.75
CA HIS A 496 -21.89 5.13 -16.58
C HIS A 496 -20.62 5.49 -15.80
N SER A 497 -20.49 6.80 -15.57
CA SER A 497 -19.53 7.46 -14.69
C SER A 497 -19.79 7.10 -13.23
N VAL A 498 -18.71 6.93 -12.46
CA VAL A 498 -18.78 6.82 -11.00
C VAL A 498 -17.90 7.92 -10.42
N ASP A 499 -18.55 9.03 -10.03
CA ASP A 499 -18.02 10.00 -9.09
C ASP A 499 -18.59 9.70 -7.69
N GLY A 500 -17.75 9.86 -6.66
CA GLY A 500 -18.16 9.92 -5.26
C GLY A 500 -17.97 8.63 -4.44
N TYR A 501 -16.74 8.35 -4.02
CA TYR A 501 -16.48 7.35 -2.98
C TYR A 501 -16.55 8.00 -1.60
N SER A 502 -17.52 7.55 -0.78
CA SER A 502 -17.43 7.69 0.67
C SER A 502 -16.54 6.56 1.21
N GLU A 503 -15.53 6.90 2.01
CA GLU A 503 -14.65 5.94 2.68
C GLU A 503 -15.45 5.10 3.69
N GLY A 504 -15.97 3.97 3.22
CA GLY A 504 -16.59 2.92 4.04
C GLY A 504 -15.54 2.11 4.78
N HIS A 505 -15.71 1.96 6.09
CA HIS A 505 -14.86 1.15 6.97
C HIS A 505 -15.02 -0.35 6.65
N VAL A 506 -14.20 -0.90 5.75
CA VAL A 506 -14.29 -2.33 5.40
C VAL A 506 -12.97 -3.04 5.69
N GLN A 507 -13.01 -3.97 6.64
CA GLN A 507 -11.90 -4.89 6.87
C GLN A 507 -12.17 -6.15 6.06
N MET A 508 -11.22 -6.55 5.20
CA MET A 508 -11.30 -7.83 4.49
C MET A 508 -10.79 -8.94 5.39
N LEU A 509 -11.65 -9.93 5.67
CA LEU A 509 -11.32 -11.08 6.48
C LEU A 509 -11.60 -12.36 5.69
N LEU A 510 -10.82 -13.40 5.91
CA LEU A 510 -11.20 -14.77 5.56
C LEU A 510 -11.93 -15.37 6.75
N LYS A 511 -13.24 -15.58 6.62
CA LYS A 511 -14.01 -16.32 7.63
C LYS A 511 -13.97 -17.82 7.33
N ILE A 512 -13.52 -18.58 8.33
CA ILE A 512 -13.27 -20.02 8.22
C ILE A 512 -14.22 -20.83 9.15
N THR A 513 -14.97 -20.16 10.05
CA THR A 513 -15.85 -20.79 11.06
C THR A 513 -17.34 -20.74 10.77
#